data_AF-A0A952WQR2-F1
#
_entry.id   AF-A0A952WQR2-F1
#
_cell.length_a   1.000
_cell.length_b   1.000
_cell.length_c   1.000
_cell.angle_alpha   90.00
_cell.angle_beta   90.00
_cell.angle_gamma   90.00
#
_symmetry.space_group_name_H-M   'P 1'
#
loop_
_entity.id
_entity.type
_entity.pdbx_description
1 polymer ?
#
loop_
_entity_poly.entity_id
_entity_poly.type
_entity_poly.pdbx_seq_one_letter_code
_entity_poly.pdbx_strand_id
1 'polypeptide(L)'
;MNHASSPRSWSAPARRRGFSLIEMLVALTITATLLTASLAALDASFKAYKHTTDAVSTHVVSRIVMGRLTAMIRTGDEFGPYPIDIFNPLENPVDSTFIEFTALRDHDTGQRRIVRVERRDALSADRGPYELWYIQQDFVGDELQATSESPLITNLQSIGFRLEYEAGPRLVRATIDMIVEPDDDQAGKIHTSLASDKLRLVASVVPRRLDEVD
;
A
#
# COMPACT_ATOMS: atom_id res chain seq x y z
N MET A 1 -49.71 6.61 -84.84
CA MET A 1 -49.03 5.50 -84.15
C MET A 1 -47.65 5.96 -83.73
N ASN A 2 -47.39 5.91 -82.41
CA ASN A 2 -46.11 5.73 -81.70
C ASN A 2 -44.80 6.25 -82.35
N HIS A 3 -44.07 7.12 -81.65
CA HIS A 3 -43.05 6.66 -80.70
C HIS A 3 -42.48 7.80 -79.85
N ALA A 4 -42.35 7.52 -78.57
CA ALA A 4 -41.63 8.31 -77.58
C ALA A 4 -40.12 8.34 -77.86
N SER A 5 -39.44 9.41 -77.45
CA SER A 5 -38.23 9.31 -76.61
C SER A 5 -37.76 10.68 -76.12
N SER A 6 -37.27 10.63 -74.89
CA SER A 6 -37.05 11.65 -73.86
C SER A 6 -35.83 12.57 -74.11
N PRO A 7 -35.68 13.66 -73.34
CA PRO A 7 -34.61 14.63 -73.55
C PRO A 7 -33.28 14.06 -73.05
N ARG A 8 -32.20 14.21 -73.83
CA ARG A 8 -30.84 14.01 -73.32
C ARG A 8 -30.34 15.33 -72.75
N SER A 9 -30.57 15.54 -71.45
CA SER A 9 -29.79 16.54 -70.70
C SER A 9 -28.36 16.01 -70.58
N TRP A 10 -27.43 16.69 -71.24
CA TRP A 10 -26.01 16.46 -71.02
C TRP A 10 -25.63 17.04 -69.65
N SER A 11 -25.49 16.17 -68.66
CA SER A 11 -24.80 16.48 -67.42
C SER A 11 -23.33 16.75 -67.75
N ALA A 12 -22.89 18.00 -67.55
CA ALA A 12 -21.48 18.34 -67.63
C ALA A 12 -20.70 17.47 -66.62
N PRO A 13 -19.55 16.89 -66.99
CA PRO A 13 -18.74 16.14 -66.05
C PRO A 13 -18.28 17.10 -64.95
N ALA A 14 -18.70 16.84 -63.71
CA ALA A 14 -18.19 17.55 -62.55
C ALA A 14 -16.67 17.42 -62.54
N ARG A 15 -15.94 18.54 -62.71
CA ARG A 15 -14.48 18.56 -62.52
C ARG A 15 -14.21 18.04 -61.11
N ARG A 16 -13.64 16.84 -61.01
CA ARG A 16 -13.10 16.33 -59.75
C ARG A 16 -11.93 17.23 -59.37
N ARG A 17 -12.16 18.12 -58.40
CA ARG A 17 -11.10 18.94 -57.80
C ARG A 17 -10.28 18.03 -56.90
N GLY A 18 -9.04 17.74 -57.30
CA GLY A 18 -8.06 17.08 -56.43
C GLY A 18 -7.49 18.09 -55.43
N PHE A 19 -6.96 17.58 -54.31
CA PHE A 19 -6.30 18.40 -53.30
C PHE A 19 -4.96 18.95 -53.82
N SER A 20 -4.67 20.21 -53.50
CA SER A 20 -3.37 20.85 -53.74
C SER A 20 -2.30 20.30 -52.79
N LEU A 21 -1.03 20.30 -53.21
CA LEU A 21 0.11 19.93 -52.34
C LEU A 21 0.16 20.77 -51.05
N ILE A 22 -0.18 22.06 -51.14
CA ILE A 22 -0.26 22.94 -49.96
C ILE A 22 -1.39 22.49 -49.02
N GLU A 23 -2.57 22.15 -49.56
CA GLU A 23 -3.68 21.67 -48.74
C GLU A 23 -3.34 20.34 -48.05
N MET A 24 -2.64 19.45 -48.75
CA MET A 24 -2.15 18.19 -48.17
C MET A 24 -1.11 18.42 -47.08
N LEU A 25 -0.19 19.37 -47.24
CA LEU A 25 0.80 19.73 -46.21
C LEU A 25 0.15 20.37 -44.98
N VAL A 26 -0.85 21.24 -45.18
CA VAL A 26 -1.61 21.83 -44.08
C VAL A 26 -2.41 20.76 -43.35
N ALA A 27 -3.11 19.87 -44.07
CA ALA A 27 -3.85 18.76 -43.47
C ALA A 27 -2.92 17.81 -42.70
N LEU A 28 -1.74 17.48 -43.25
CA LEU A 28 -0.74 16.65 -42.58
C LEU A 28 -0.20 17.31 -41.32
N THR A 29 0.09 18.62 -41.38
CA THR A 29 0.59 19.38 -40.23
C THR A 29 -0.46 19.40 -39.11
N ILE A 30 -1.71 19.71 -39.43
CA ILE A 30 -2.82 19.70 -38.46
C ILE A 30 -2.96 18.30 -37.85
N THR A 31 -3.01 17.26 -38.67
CA THR A 31 -3.15 15.87 -38.20
C THR A 31 -1.98 15.46 -37.30
N ALA A 32 -0.75 15.80 -37.68
CA ALA A 32 0.45 15.54 -36.88
C ALA A 32 0.37 16.26 -35.53
N THR A 33 0.01 17.55 -35.50
CA THR A 33 -0.11 18.30 -34.23
C THR A 33 -1.20 17.74 -33.32
N LEU A 34 -2.36 17.36 -33.87
CA LEU A 34 -3.44 16.72 -33.11
C LEU A 34 -3.03 15.35 -32.58
N LEU A 35 -2.33 14.56 -33.38
CA LEU A 35 -1.82 13.25 -32.96
C LEU A 35 -0.79 13.39 -31.83
N THR A 36 0.16 14.32 -31.96
CA THR A 36 1.16 14.61 -30.93
C THR A 36 0.49 15.07 -29.63
N ALA A 37 -0.47 16.01 -29.70
CA ALA A 37 -1.21 16.46 -28.53
C ALA A 37 -2.00 15.33 -27.85
N SER A 38 -2.62 14.46 -28.65
CA SER A 38 -3.39 13.31 -28.14
C SER A 38 -2.50 12.28 -27.46
N LEU A 39 -1.33 11.97 -28.03
CA LEU A 39 -0.36 11.05 -27.43
C LEU A 39 0.22 11.61 -26.12
N ALA A 40 0.50 12.90 -26.06
CA ALA A 40 0.95 13.56 -24.83
C ALA A 40 -0.13 13.51 -23.73
N ALA A 41 -1.40 13.76 -24.08
CA ALA A 41 -2.52 13.67 -23.14
C ALA A 41 -2.73 12.23 -22.63
N LEU A 42 -2.55 11.23 -23.50
CA LEU A 42 -2.68 9.82 -23.16
C LEU A 42 -1.54 9.33 -22.25
N ASP A 43 -0.30 9.74 -22.50
CA ASP A 43 0.84 9.49 -21.61
C ASP A 43 0.60 10.07 -20.21
N ALA A 44 0.15 11.32 -20.12
CA ALA A 44 -0.23 11.95 -18.86
C ALA A 44 -1.36 11.20 -18.14
N SER A 45 -2.35 10.72 -18.88
CA SER A 45 -3.48 9.95 -18.33
C SER A 45 -3.04 8.61 -17.74
N PHE A 46 -2.12 7.88 -18.39
CA PHE A 46 -1.60 6.63 -17.86
C PHE A 46 -0.76 6.82 -16.60
N LYS A 47 0.10 7.85 -16.57
CA LYS A 47 0.88 8.20 -15.38
C LYS A 47 -0.03 8.55 -14.19
N ALA A 48 -1.06 9.37 -14.42
CA ALA A 48 -2.02 9.72 -13.38
C ALA A 48 -2.83 8.51 -12.88
N TYR A 49 -3.24 7.61 -13.78
CA TYR A 49 -3.93 6.38 -13.42
C TYR A 49 -3.05 5.47 -12.56
N LYS A 50 -1.79 5.27 -12.95
CA LYS A 50 -0.82 4.48 -12.19
C LYS A 50 -0.63 5.03 -10.77
N HIS A 51 -0.29 6.32 -10.66
CA HIS A 51 -0.10 6.99 -9.37
C HIS A 51 -1.32 6.82 -8.44
N THR A 52 -2.53 7.02 -8.98
CA THR A 52 -3.77 6.84 -8.21
C THR A 52 -3.97 5.39 -7.78
N THR A 53 -3.66 4.44 -8.65
CA THR A 53 -3.82 3.00 -8.38
C THR A 53 -2.84 2.52 -7.32
N ASP A 54 -1.59 2.97 -7.37
CA ASP A 54 -0.54 2.62 -6.41
C ASP A 54 -0.84 3.24 -5.03
N ALA A 55 -1.30 4.49 -4.99
CA ALA A 55 -1.75 5.14 -3.75
C ALA A 55 -2.94 4.43 -3.10
N VAL A 56 -3.97 4.08 -3.89
CA VAL A 56 -5.14 3.35 -3.39
C VAL A 56 -4.75 1.96 -2.91
N SER A 57 -3.89 1.26 -3.64
CA SER A 57 -3.41 -0.07 -3.25
C SER A 57 -2.63 -0.02 -1.93
N THR A 58 -1.71 0.93 -1.80
CA THR A 58 -0.95 1.17 -0.56
C THR A 58 -1.89 1.46 0.61
N HIS A 59 -2.90 2.29 0.39
CA HIS A 59 -3.90 2.61 1.40
C HIS A 59 -4.72 1.39 1.86
N VAL A 60 -5.14 0.54 0.93
CA VAL A 60 -5.90 -0.67 1.22
C VAL A 60 -5.02 -1.68 1.99
N VAL A 61 -3.82 -1.96 1.49
CA VAL A 61 -2.88 -2.89 2.13
C VAL A 61 -2.52 -2.42 3.53
N SER A 62 -2.18 -1.15 3.72
CA SER A 62 -1.82 -0.60 5.03
C SER A 62 -2.95 -0.73 6.05
N ARG A 63 -4.21 -0.50 5.63
CA ARG A 63 -5.39 -0.71 6.50
C ARG A 63 -5.63 -2.18 6.83
N ILE A 64 -5.44 -3.09 5.88
CA ILE A 64 -5.54 -4.53 6.13
C ILE A 64 -4.49 -4.97 7.14
N VAL A 65 -3.24 -4.50 6.98
CA VAL A 65 -2.15 -4.80 7.91
C VAL A 65 -2.47 -4.26 9.29
N MET A 66 -2.89 -3.00 9.43
CA MET A 66 -3.32 -2.43 10.72
C MET A 66 -4.46 -3.23 11.36
N GLY A 67 -5.46 -3.65 10.57
CA GLY A 67 -6.56 -4.49 11.05
C GLY A 67 -6.08 -5.87 11.54
N ARG A 68 -5.13 -6.49 10.84
CA ARG A 68 -4.53 -7.77 11.25
C ARG A 68 -3.68 -7.62 12.51
N LEU A 69 -2.85 -6.58 12.60
CA LEU A 69 -2.04 -6.29 13.79
C LEU A 69 -2.92 -6.09 15.02
N THR A 70 -3.93 -5.23 14.91
CA THR A 70 -4.86 -4.97 16.03
C THR A 70 -5.66 -6.23 16.42
N ALA A 71 -6.05 -7.06 15.46
CA ALA A 71 -6.70 -8.34 15.75
C ALA A 71 -5.75 -9.31 16.49
N MET A 72 -4.50 -9.46 16.02
CA MET A 72 -3.51 -10.32 16.66
C MET A 72 -3.16 -9.85 18.08
N ILE A 73 -2.98 -8.54 18.28
CA ILE A 73 -2.72 -7.98 19.63
C ILE A 73 -3.94 -8.15 20.53
N ARG A 74 -5.17 -8.10 20.00
CA ARG A 74 -6.36 -8.34 20.80
C ARG A 74 -6.43 -9.77 21.32
N THR A 75 -5.93 -10.75 20.57
CA THR A 75 -6.01 -12.17 20.92
C THR A 75 -4.71 -12.78 21.44
N GLY A 76 -3.60 -12.05 21.35
CA GLY A 76 -2.30 -12.49 21.84
C GLY A 76 -2.18 -12.37 23.35
N ASP A 77 -1.11 -12.97 23.86
CA ASP A 77 -0.71 -12.95 25.27
C ASP A 77 0.81 -12.77 25.41
N GLU A 78 1.32 -12.51 26.61
CA GLU A 78 2.75 -12.36 26.93
C GLU A 78 3.46 -11.37 26.00
N PHE A 79 3.11 -10.09 26.13
CA PHE A 79 3.60 -9.04 25.25
C PHE A 79 4.97 -8.51 25.66
N GLY A 80 5.83 -8.27 24.67
CA GLY A 80 7.07 -7.52 24.80
C GLY A 80 7.23 -6.41 23.75
N PRO A 81 8.18 -5.47 23.96
CA PRO A 81 9.12 -5.41 25.09
C PRO A 81 8.48 -4.93 26.41
N TYR A 82 8.87 -5.58 27.51
CA TYR A 82 8.43 -5.21 28.86
C TYR A 82 9.34 -4.12 29.45
N PRO A 83 8.81 -3.13 30.21
CA PRO A 83 9.64 -2.15 30.90
C PRO A 83 10.52 -2.81 31.97
N ILE A 84 11.63 -2.16 32.34
CA ILE A 84 12.49 -2.64 33.44
C ILE A 84 11.77 -2.43 34.78
N ASP A 85 11.18 -1.24 34.97
CA ASP A 85 10.30 -0.93 36.10
C ASP A 85 8.92 -0.43 35.63
N ILE A 86 7.88 -1.22 35.90
CA ILE A 86 6.49 -0.87 35.59
C ILE A 86 5.96 0.35 36.35
N PHE A 87 6.50 0.64 37.53
CA PHE A 87 6.06 1.74 38.38
C PHE A 87 6.79 3.04 38.05
N ASN A 88 7.81 2.99 37.18
CA ASN A 88 8.51 4.16 36.69
C ASN A 88 7.75 4.80 35.52
N PRO A 89 7.16 6.00 35.68
CA PRO A 89 6.41 6.67 34.62
C PRO A 89 7.27 7.15 33.45
N LEU A 90 8.60 7.09 33.57
CA LEU A 90 9.53 7.39 32.47
C LEU A 90 9.78 6.16 31.56
N GLU A 91 9.47 4.96 32.03
CA GLU A 91 9.69 3.70 31.30
C GLU A 91 8.38 3.01 30.88
N ASN A 92 7.27 3.35 31.53
CA ASN A 92 5.94 2.85 31.20
C ASN A 92 5.01 4.06 30.89
N PRO A 93 4.50 4.19 29.65
CA PRO A 93 4.53 3.23 28.54
C PRO A 93 5.89 3.06 27.85
N VAL A 94 6.16 1.86 27.35
CA VAL A 94 7.34 1.51 26.55
C VAL A 94 7.14 1.94 25.10
N ASP A 95 8.02 2.79 24.58
CA ASP A 95 8.07 3.12 23.16
C ASP A 95 9.10 2.23 22.45
N SER A 96 8.68 1.57 21.36
CA SER A 96 9.50 0.59 20.65
C SER A 96 9.20 0.54 19.15
N THR A 97 10.11 -0.04 18.37
CA THR A 97 9.93 -0.25 16.92
C THR A 97 9.53 -1.68 16.57
N PHE A 98 9.25 -2.50 17.59
CA PHE A 98 8.76 -3.85 17.44
C PHE A 98 7.78 -4.17 18.56
N ILE A 99 6.93 -5.16 18.32
CA ILE A 99 6.10 -5.80 19.33
C ILE A 99 6.22 -7.31 19.16
N GLU A 100 6.30 -8.03 20.25
CA GLU A 100 6.32 -9.49 20.28
C GLU A 100 5.24 -10.00 21.22
N PHE A 101 4.60 -11.11 20.87
CA PHE A 101 3.58 -11.74 21.70
C PHE A 101 3.39 -13.22 21.33
N THR A 102 2.92 -13.99 22.29
CA THR A 102 2.43 -15.35 22.06
C THR A 102 1.07 -15.28 21.37
N ALA A 103 1.01 -15.69 20.10
CA ALA A 103 -0.21 -15.68 19.29
C ALA A 103 -1.06 -16.95 19.45
N LEU A 104 -0.42 -18.05 19.85
CA LEU A 104 -1.08 -19.32 20.15
C LEU A 104 -0.30 -20.04 21.25
N ARG A 105 -1.04 -20.62 22.19
CA ARG A 105 -0.52 -21.49 23.23
C ARG A 105 -1.51 -22.63 23.43
N ASP A 106 -1.04 -23.85 23.24
CA ASP A 106 -1.79 -25.08 23.47
C ASP A 106 -1.05 -25.88 24.56
N HIS A 107 -1.71 -26.01 25.71
CA HIS A 107 -1.15 -26.68 26.88
C HIS A 107 -1.14 -28.21 26.75
N ASP A 108 -2.03 -28.79 25.94
CA ASP A 108 -2.14 -30.24 25.80
C ASP A 108 -1.04 -30.79 24.88
N THR A 109 -0.76 -30.06 23.80
CA THR A 109 0.28 -30.45 22.82
C THR A 109 1.64 -29.79 23.07
N GLY A 110 1.69 -28.79 23.97
CA GLY A 110 2.87 -27.97 24.20
C GLY A 110 3.20 -27.04 23.03
N GLN A 111 2.29 -26.83 22.08
CA GLN A 111 2.54 -25.94 20.94
C GLN A 111 2.49 -24.48 21.38
N ARG A 112 3.49 -23.69 20.97
CA ARG A 112 3.53 -22.25 21.17
C ARG A 112 3.93 -21.54 19.90
N ARG A 113 3.18 -20.50 19.52
CA ARG A 113 3.52 -19.59 18.42
C ARG A 113 3.86 -18.23 18.97
N ILE A 114 5.09 -17.80 18.77
CA ILE A 114 5.51 -16.42 19.04
C ILE A 114 5.47 -15.65 17.73
N VAL A 115 4.84 -14.48 17.76
CA VAL A 115 4.80 -13.53 16.65
C VAL A 115 5.56 -12.30 17.08
N ARG A 116 6.46 -11.85 16.22
CA ARG A 116 7.13 -10.56 16.31
C ARG A 116 6.87 -9.75 15.06
N VAL A 117 6.49 -8.50 15.27
CA VAL A 117 6.34 -7.53 14.19
C VAL A 117 7.35 -6.43 14.45
N GLU A 118 8.24 -6.18 13.50
CA GLU A 118 9.35 -5.25 13.69
C GLU A 118 9.61 -4.36 12.47
N ARG A 119 10.09 -3.15 12.74
CA ARG A 119 10.69 -2.29 11.74
C ARG A 119 12.10 -2.78 11.41
N ARG A 120 12.40 -2.94 10.13
CA ARG A 120 13.76 -3.14 9.61
C ARG A 120 14.16 -2.00 8.70
N ASP A 121 15.44 -1.73 8.59
CA ASP A 121 15.98 -0.89 7.52
C ASP A 121 15.73 -1.57 6.17
N ALA A 122 15.30 -0.80 5.18
CA ALA A 122 15.09 -1.35 3.85
C ALA A 122 16.44 -1.67 3.19
N LEU A 123 16.47 -2.78 2.44
CA LEU A 123 17.68 -3.22 1.73
C LEU A 123 18.02 -2.35 0.51
N SER A 124 17.09 -1.53 0.05
CA SER A 124 17.22 -0.72 -1.16
C SER A 124 16.32 0.50 -1.11
N ALA A 125 16.74 1.58 -1.76
CA ALA A 125 16.09 2.89 -1.66
C ALA A 125 14.68 2.95 -2.29
N ASP A 126 14.41 2.09 -3.27
CA ASP A 126 13.09 1.87 -3.89
C ASP A 126 12.08 1.24 -2.91
N ARG A 127 12.54 0.61 -1.84
CA ARG A 127 11.67 0.01 -0.81
C ARG A 127 11.43 0.97 0.38
N GLY A 128 11.84 2.23 0.23
CA GLY A 128 11.77 3.30 1.24
C GLY A 128 12.85 3.20 2.31
N PRO A 129 12.78 4.00 3.39
CA PRO A 129 13.78 3.96 4.45
C PRO A 129 13.63 2.74 5.36
N TYR A 130 12.40 2.24 5.53
CA TYR A 130 12.09 1.10 6.38
C TYR A 130 11.09 0.13 5.74
N GLU A 131 11.05 -1.07 6.32
CA GLU A 131 10.06 -2.10 6.05
C GLU A 131 9.45 -2.61 7.35
N LEU A 132 8.17 -2.98 7.33
CA LEU A 132 7.54 -3.72 8.42
C LEU A 132 7.63 -5.22 8.14
N TRP A 133 8.18 -5.98 9.06
CA TRP A 133 8.35 -7.42 8.95
C TRP A 133 7.50 -8.17 9.97
N TYR A 134 6.96 -9.30 9.54
CA TYR A 134 6.32 -10.31 10.37
C TYR A 134 7.27 -11.48 10.51
N ILE A 135 7.55 -11.86 11.75
CA ILE A 135 8.32 -13.03 12.13
C ILE A 135 7.42 -13.92 12.96
N GLN A 136 7.33 -15.18 12.58
CA GLN A 136 6.63 -16.22 13.33
C GLN A 136 7.62 -17.31 13.70
N GLN A 137 7.59 -17.70 14.97
CA GLN A 137 8.34 -18.83 15.49
C GLN A 137 7.37 -19.83 16.10
N ASP A 138 7.43 -21.07 15.62
CA ASP A 138 6.61 -22.17 16.11
C ASP A 138 7.46 -23.10 16.97
N PHE A 139 6.99 -23.40 18.17
CA PHE A 139 7.63 -24.24 19.17
C PHE A 139 6.74 -25.43 19.53
N VAL A 140 7.36 -26.53 19.93
CA VAL A 140 6.73 -27.65 20.65
C VAL A 140 7.54 -27.89 21.92
N GLY A 141 6.93 -27.66 23.07
CA GLY A 141 7.68 -27.49 24.32
C GLY A 141 8.63 -26.29 24.20
N ASP A 142 9.91 -26.49 24.53
CA ASP A 142 10.96 -25.48 24.40
C ASP A 142 11.76 -25.58 23.09
N GLU A 143 11.43 -26.54 22.22
CA GLU A 143 12.14 -26.75 20.96
C GLU A 143 11.52 -25.93 19.82
N LEU A 144 12.34 -25.10 19.18
CA LEU A 144 11.97 -24.35 17.98
C LEU A 144 11.83 -25.30 16.78
N GLN A 145 10.63 -25.38 16.22
CA GLN A 145 10.33 -26.24 15.08
C GLN A 145 10.46 -25.50 13.75
N ALA A 146 9.99 -24.25 13.69
CA ALA A 146 10.00 -23.47 12.47
C ALA A 146 10.13 -21.98 12.75
N THR A 147 10.74 -21.26 11.80
CA THR A 147 10.73 -19.80 11.72
C THR A 147 10.29 -19.39 10.32
N SER A 148 9.36 -18.45 10.25
CA SER A 148 8.87 -17.86 9.00
C SER A 148 8.95 -16.35 9.09
N GLU A 149 9.50 -15.72 8.07
CA GLU A 149 9.64 -14.26 7.99
C GLU A 149 9.03 -13.76 6.68
N SER A 150 8.29 -12.66 6.75
CA SER A 150 7.69 -12.04 5.56
C SER A 150 7.52 -10.53 5.73
N PRO A 151 7.81 -9.73 4.68
CA PRO A 151 7.51 -8.31 4.70
C PRO A 151 5.99 -8.11 4.67
N LEU A 152 5.48 -7.24 5.53
CA LEU A 152 4.08 -6.83 5.59
C LEU A 152 3.84 -5.54 4.79
N ILE A 153 4.75 -4.57 4.93
CA ILE A 153 4.68 -3.25 4.30
C ILE A 153 6.08 -2.83 3.89
N THR A 154 6.21 -2.36 2.65
CA THR A 154 7.37 -1.65 2.13
C THR A 154 7.09 -0.15 2.08
N ASN A 155 8.13 0.65 1.85
CA ASN A 155 8.06 2.11 1.82
C ASN A 155 7.48 2.72 3.11
N LEU A 156 7.85 2.11 4.23
CA LEU A 156 7.48 2.58 5.56
C LEU A 156 8.36 3.76 5.94
N GLN A 157 7.75 4.89 6.28
CA GLN A 157 8.46 6.09 6.72
C GLN A 157 8.75 6.05 8.22
N SER A 158 7.80 5.55 9.01
CA SER A 158 7.97 5.34 10.44
C SER A 158 6.94 4.34 10.97
N ILE A 159 7.31 3.61 12.01
CA ILE A 159 6.37 2.90 12.89
C ILE A 159 6.84 3.00 14.33
N GLY A 160 5.90 3.21 15.25
CA GLY A 160 6.11 3.14 16.68
C GLY A 160 5.02 2.32 17.36
N PHE A 161 5.43 1.51 18.33
CA PHE A 161 4.57 0.82 19.27
C PHE A 161 4.75 1.45 20.65
N ARG A 162 3.66 1.96 21.22
CA ARG A 162 3.61 2.45 22.60
C ARG A 162 2.82 1.45 23.44
N LEU A 163 3.50 0.77 24.35
CA LEU A 163 2.99 -0.36 25.13
C LEU A 163 2.86 0.03 26.60
N GLU A 164 1.63 0.06 27.10
CA GLU A 164 1.31 0.41 28.48
C GLU A 164 1.06 -0.87 29.28
N TYR A 165 1.79 -1.02 30.38
CA TYR A 165 1.76 -2.22 31.22
C TYR A 165 1.19 -1.94 32.61
N GLU A 166 0.59 -2.97 33.21
CA GLU A 166 0.16 -3.02 34.61
C GLU A 166 1.10 -3.94 35.42
N ALA A 167 0.80 -4.15 36.71
CA ALA A 167 1.53 -5.12 37.52
C ALA A 167 1.31 -6.57 37.05
N GLY A 168 2.40 -7.34 37.01
CA GLY A 168 2.49 -8.58 36.22
C GLY A 168 2.79 -8.26 34.74
N PRO A 169 3.29 -9.22 33.93
CA PRO A 169 3.61 -8.98 32.52
C PRO A 169 2.35 -8.80 31.63
N ARG A 170 1.49 -7.86 32.00
CA ARG A 170 0.15 -7.65 31.47
C ARG A 170 0.10 -6.33 30.71
N LEU A 171 -0.11 -6.43 29.40
CA LEU A 171 -0.30 -5.29 28.53
C LEU A 171 -1.73 -4.76 28.70
N VAL A 172 -1.85 -3.50 29.12
CA VAL A 172 -3.13 -2.78 29.25
C VAL A 172 -3.56 -2.24 27.90
N ARG A 173 -2.60 -1.65 27.17
CA ARG A 173 -2.88 -0.95 25.92
C ARG A 173 -1.67 -0.92 25.03
N ALA A 174 -1.87 -1.25 23.76
CA ALA A 174 -0.89 -0.98 22.70
C ALA A 174 -1.44 0.12 21.79
N THR A 175 -0.62 1.14 21.53
CA THR A 175 -0.86 2.13 20.48
C THR A 175 0.14 1.90 19.36
N ILE A 176 -0.36 1.82 18.13
CA ILE A 176 0.43 1.68 16.91
C ILE A 176 0.30 3.00 16.15
N ASP A 177 1.42 3.60 15.78
CA ASP A 177 1.47 4.78 14.91
C ASP A 177 2.41 4.49 13.75
N MET A 178 1.87 4.49 12.54
CA MET A 178 2.57 4.13 11.31
C MET A 178 2.37 5.19 10.24
N ILE A 179 3.43 5.50 9.50
CA ILE A 179 3.40 6.35 8.30
C ILE A 179 3.94 5.55 7.13
N VAL A 180 3.15 5.41 6.07
CA VAL A 180 3.50 4.71 4.83
C VAL A 180 3.38 5.68 3.67
N GLU A 181 4.31 5.59 2.72
CA GLU A 181 4.25 6.35 1.48
C GLU A 181 3.97 5.40 0.32
N PRO A 182 3.05 5.75 -0.60
CA PRO A 182 2.91 5.02 -1.86
C PRO A 182 4.23 4.99 -2.61
N ASP A 183 4.49 3.89 -3.31
CA ASP A 183 5.65 3.80 -4.19
C ASP A 183 5.53 4.85 -5.30
N ASP A 184 6.49 5.76 -5.38
CA ASP A 184 6.54 6.79 -6.42
C ASP A 184 7.61 6.39 -7.42
N ASP A 185 7.18 5.68 -8.48
CA ASP A 185 8.04 5.40 -9.61
C ASP A 185 8.48 6.72 -10.26
N GLN A 186 9.69 7.17 -9.91
CA GLN A 186 10.35 8.41 -10.37
C GLN A 186 10.38 8.59 -11.90
N ALA A 187 10.08 7.54 -12.68
CA ALA A 187 9.94 7.57 -14.14
C ALA A 187 8.69 8.34 -14.63
N GLY A 188 7.75 8.66 -13.74
CA GLY A 188 6.45 9.24 -14.06
C GLY A 188 6.32 10.75 -13.84
N LYS A 189 7.40 11.54 -13.74
CA LYS A 189 7.33 12.99 -13.49
C LYS A 189 6.53 13.72 -14.56
N ILE A 190 5.22 13.84 -14.34
CA ILE A 190 4.41 14.91 -14.88
C ILE A 190 4.96 16.18 -14.23
N HIS A 191 5.10 17.27 -14.99
CA HIS A 191 5.57 18.58 -14.51
C HIS A 191 4.65 19.22 -13.44
N THR A 192 3.68 18.48 -12.91
CA THR A 192 2.90 18.85 -11.73
C THR A 192 3.36 17.95 -10.61
N SER A 193 3.94 18.54 -9.56
CA SER A 193 4.19 17.85 -8.29
C SER A 193 2.83 17.42 -7.71
N LEU A 194 2.31 16.27 -8.14
CA LEU A 194 1.36 15.54 -7.30
C LEU A 194 2.24 14.98 -6.18
N ALA A 195 2.25 15.68 -5.05
CA ALA A 195 2.85 15.13 -3.86
C ALA A 195 2.18 13.78 -3.57
N SER A 196 2.97 12.71 -3.47
CA SER A 196 2.48 11.43 -2.97
C SER A 196 1.96 11.66 -1.55
N ASP A 197 0.66 11.43 -1.34
CA ASP A 197 0.03 11.73 -0.05
C ASP A 197 0.42 10.63 0.94
N LYS A 198 1.18 11.01 1.97
CA LYS A 198 1.64 10.06 2.99
C LYS A 198 0.43 9.60 3.81
N LEU A 199 0.28 8.29 3.98
CA LEU A 199 -0.76 7.72 4.82
C LEU A 199 -0.25 7.55 6.25
N ARG A 200 -0.86 8.26 7.20
CA ARG A 200 -0.68 7.98 8.64
C ARG A 200 -1.84 7.16 9.18
N LEU A 201 -1.52 6.05 9.83
CA LEU A 201 -2.47 5.17 10.52
C LEU A 201 -2.12 5.13 11.99
N VAL A 202 -3.09 5.47 12.84
CA VAL A 202 -2.96 5.38 14.29
C VAL A 202 -4.08 4.49 14.82
N ALA A 203 -3.75 3.50 15.62
CA ALA A 203 -4.71 2.63 16.27
C ALA A 203 -4.31 2.37 17.72
N SER A 204 -5.29 2.26 18.60
CA SER A 204 -5.10 1.81 19.97
C SER A 204 -5.92 0.57 20.21
N VAL A 205 -5.34 -0.43 20.87
CA VAL A 205 -5.97 -1.71 21.15
C VAL A 205 -5.70 -2.15 22.58
N VAL A 206 -6.69 -2.80 23.19
CA VAL A 206 -6.62 -3.43 24.50
C VAL A 206 -6.67 -4.94 24.27
N PRO A 207 -5.66 -5.71 24.73
CA PRO A 207 -5.68 -7.18 24.70
C PRO A 207 -6.87 -7.75 25.48
N ARG A 208 -7.34 -8.93 25.09
CA ARG A 208 -8.34 -9.65 25.90
C ARG A 208 -7.70 -10.10 27.21
N ARG A 209 -8.44 -9.92 28.30
CA ARG A 209 -8.09 -10.55 29.58
C ARG A 209 -8.38 -12.04 29.45
N LEU A 210 -7.37 -12.87 29.63
CA LEU A 210 -7.57 -14.28 29.94
C LEU A 210 -7.92 -14.31 31.43
N ASP A 211 -9.19 -14.56 31.74
CA ASP A 211 -9.58 -14.86 33.10
C ASP A 211 -8.92 -16.20 33.45
N GLU A 212 -8.03 -16.17 34.43
CA GLU A 212 -7.38 -17.36 34.99
C GLU A 212 -8.51 -18.18 35.64
N VAL A 213 -8.88 -19.29 35.01
CA VAL A 213 -9.85 -20.22 35.60
C VAL A 213 -9.10 -20.98 36.69
N ASP A 214 -9.33 -20.58 37.94
CA ASP A 214 -8.90 -21.27 39.16
C ASP A 214 -9.30 -22.75 39.17
#